data_AF-A0A2A4TWU0-F1
#
_entry.id   AF-A0A2A4TWU0-F1
#
_cell.length_a   1.000
_cell.length_b   1.000
_cell.length_c   1.000
_cell.angle_alpha   90.00
_cell.angle_beta   90.00
_cell.angle_gamma   90.00
#
_symmetry.space_group_name_H-M   'P 1'
#
loop_
_entity.id
_entity.type
_entity.pdbx_description
1 polymer ?
#
loop_
_entity_poly.entity_id
_entity_poly.type
_entity_poly.pdbx_seq_one_letter_code
_entity_poly.pdbx_strand_id
1 'polypeptide(L)'
;MNGKTAKAAGEGFEFVGWGQSFKIKDLGKDSVELQELGVSKQHAHLLGQWSATAICGNDITSSCLYVSALAIMAAGAYAPVALLTVAAVLFLFRKIYAEVGSALPLNGGTYTVLLNSTNKRLAAVAACLTLLSYVATAVISAGEAMHYAHLLFHGLPIMAATVALLGFFAFLNLIGIQE
;
A
#
# COMPACT_ATOMS: atom_id res chain seq x y z
N MET A 1 -7.94 35.29 -39.69
CA MET A 1 -7.81 35.30 -38.21
C MET A 1 -6.34 35.42 -37.86
N ASN A 2 -6.01 36.41 -37.05
CA ASN A 2 -4.67 36.93 -36.76
C ASN A 2 -3.77 35.91 -36.03
N GLY A 3 -2.71 35.44 -36.70
CA GLY A 3 -1.57 34.80 -36.04
C GLY A 3 -0.57 35.86 -35.58
N LYS A 4 -0.73 36.38 -34.36
CA LYS A 4 0.28 37.24 -33.72
C LYS A 4 1.37 36.34 -33.14
N THR A 5 2.46 36.16 -33.87
CA THR A 5 3.73 35.68 -33.32
C THR A 5 4.30 36.75 -32.41
N ALA A 6 4.33 36.47 -31.10
CA ALA A 6 4.99 37.33 -30.12
C ALA A 6 6.51 37.30 -30.37
N LYS A 7 7.06 38.45 -30.75
CA LYS A 7 8.50 38.64 -30.95
C LYS A 7 9.17 38.73 -29.57
N ALA A 8 9.76 37.64 -29.09
CA ALA A 8 10.55 37.65 -27.86
C ALA A 8 11.79 38.54 -28.06
N ALA A 9 11.94 39.57 -27.23
CA ALA A 9 13.06 40.49 -27.24
C ALA A 9 14.27 39.83 -26.56
N GLY A 10 15.18 39.26 -27.35
CA GLY A 10 16.45 38.71 -26.87
C GLY A 10 17.49 38.67 -27.98
N GLU A 11 18.75 38.98 -27.64
CA GLU A 11 19.89 38.84 -28.54
C GLU A 11 20.17 37.34 -28.74
N GLY A 12 19.77 36.82 -29.90
CA GLY A 12 20.13 35.47 -30.34
C GLY A 12 21.37 35.54 -31.24
N PHE A 13 22.35 34.66 -30.99
CA PHE A 13 23.38 34.36 -31.98
C PHE A 13 23.00 33.05 -32.66
N GLU A 14 22.96 33.07 -33.98
CA GLU A 14 22.66 31.91 -34.81
C GLU A 14 23.93 31.09 -35.00
N PHE A 15 23.94 29.87 -34.48
CA PHE A 15 25.05 28.94 -34.67
C PHE A 15 24.98 28.39 -36.10
N VAL A 16 26.12 28.14 -36.74
CA VAL A 16 26.22 27.79 -38.18
C VAL A 16 25.70 26.35 -38.49
N GLY A 17 24.81 25.79 -37.66
CA GLY A 17 24.16 24.50 -37.81
C GLY A 17 22.67 24.54 -37.41
N TRP A 18 22.01 23.38 -37.33
CA TRP A 18 20.57 23.28 -37.00
C TRP A 18 20.27 23.44 -35.50
N GLY A 19 20.53 24.63 -34.96
CA GLY A 19 20.19 24.95 -33.57
C GLY A 19 20.32 26.42 -33.26
N GLN A 20 19.29 27.01 -32.67
CA GLN A 20 19.29 28.39 -32.17
C GLN A 20 19.43 28.38 -30.66
N SER A 21 20.31 29.23 -30.12
CA SER A 21 20.44 29.46 -28.68
C SER A 21 19.81 30.82 -28.33
N PHE A 22 18.92 30.82 -27.35
CA PHE A 22 18.28 32.04 -26.85
C PHE A 22 18.61 32.18 -25.37
N LYS A 23 19.16 33.34 -24.98
CA LYS A 23 19.37 33.69 -23.58
C LYS A 23 18.20 34.56 -23.14
N ILE A 24 17.28 33.98 -22.37
CA ILE A 24 16.15 34.70 -21.79
C ILE A 24 16.73 35.64 -20.71
N LYS A 25 16.84 36.94 -21.02
CA LYS A 25 17.41 37.96 -20.13
C LYS A 25 16.40 38.47 -19.09
N ASP A 26 15.11 38.18 -19.26
CA ASP A 26 14.04 38.63 -18.37
C ASP A 26 13.14 37.44 -18.03
N LEU A 27 13.49 36.71 -16.97
CA LEU A 27 12.50 35.88 -16.27
C LEU A 27 11.58 36.89 -15.57
N GLY A 28 10.45 37.21 -16.20
CA GLY A 28 9.48 38.15 -15.66
C GLY A 28 9.24 37.90 -14.16
N LYS A 29 9.09 38.97 -13.39
CA LYS A 29 8.76 38.92 -11.96
C LYS A 29 7.35 38.41 -11.66
N ASP A 30 6.61 38.03 -12.70
CA ASP A 30 5.28 37.49 -12.58
C ASP A 30 5.37 36.13 -11.88
N SER A 31 4.73 36.03 -10.72
CA SER A 31 4.63 34.78 -9.98
C SER A 31 3.96 33.75 -10.87
N VAL A 32 4.71 32.74 -11.30
CA VAL A 32 4.13 31.54 -11.91
C VAL A 32 3.21 30.93 -10.86
N GLU A 33 1.93 30.80 -11.16
CA GLU A 33 1.04 29.97 -10.33
C GLU A 33 1.64 28.56 -10.32
N LEU A 34 2.23 28.20 -9.18
CA LEU A 34 2.66 26.85 -8.91
C LEU A 34 1.39 26.00 -8.86
N GLN A 35 1.06 25.36 -9.97
CA GLN A 35 0.05 24.32 -9.97
C GLN A 35 0.64 23.16 -9.18
N GLU A 36 0.25 23.03 -7.90
CA GLU A 36 0.57 21.86 -7.09
C GLU A 36 0.00 20.62 -7.82
N LEU A 37 0.85 19.91 -8.55
CA LEU A 37 0.55 18.65 -9.23
C LEU A 37 0.37 17.47 -8.23
N GLY A 38 0.16 17.78 -6.95
CA GLY A 38 0.04 16.81 -5.87
C GLY A 38 -1.11 17.15 -4.96
N VAL A 39 -2.22 16.44 -5.16
CA VAL A 39 -3.32 16.20 -4.20
C VAL A 39 -3.76 17.44 -3.42
N SER A 40 -4.82 18.08 -3.91
CA SER A 40 -5.63 19.03 -3.13
C SER A 40 -5.88 18.48 -1.71
N LYS A 41 -5.36 19.18 -0.69
CA LYS A 41 -5.56 18.87 0.74
C LYS A 41 -7.04 18.80 1.16
N GLN A 42 -7.95 19.28 0.32
CA GLN A 42 -9.36 19.48 0.66
C GLN A 42 -10.22 18.21 0.69
N HIS A 43 -9.71 17.05 0.24
CA HIS A 43 -10.49 15.80 0.17
C HIS A 43 -9.84 14.58 0.84
N ALA A 44 -8.78 14.76 1.62
CA ALA A 44 -8.12 13.64 2.28
C ALA A 44 -8.85 13.25 3.58
N HIS A 45 -9.85 12.36 3.47
CA HIS A 45 -10.40 11.67 4.64
C HIS A 45 -9.35 10.67 5.15
N LEU A 46 -8.39 11.15 5.94
CA LEU A 46 -7.33 10.34 6.51
C LEU A 46 -7.82 9.65 7.78
N LEU A 47 -7.52 8.35 7.90
CA LEU A 47 -7.72 7.63 9.15
C LEU A 47 -6.83 8.25 10.24
N GLY A 48 -7.39 8.46 11.43
CA GLY A 48 -6.62 8.87 12.60
C GLY A 48 -5.58 7.82 12.97
N GLN A 49 -4.50 8.24 13.64
CA GLN A 49 -3.40 7.36 14.03
C GLN A 49 -3.88 6.12 14.80
N TRP A 50 -4.87 6.28 15.69
CA TRP A 50 -5.44 5.19 16.47
C TRP A 50 -6.20 4.18 15.61
N SER A 51 -7.09 4.65 14.72
CA SER A 51 -7.82 3.77 13.79
C SER A 51 -6.87 3.05 12.84
N ALA A 52 -5.88 3.75 12.28
CA ALA A 52 -4.87 3.14 11.43
C ALA A 52 -4.03 2.09 12.18
N THR A 53 -3.67 2.37 13.43
CA THR A 53 -2.94 1.41 14.29
C THR A 53 -3.81 0.23 14.67
N ALA A 54 -5.12 0.42 14.90
CA ALA A 54 -6.05 -0.66 15.21
C ALA A 54 -6.22 -1.62 14.03
N ILE A 55 -6.41 -1.08 12.82
CA ILE A 55 -6.55 -1.88 11.60
C ILE A 55 -5.28 -2.68 11.32
N CYS A 56 -4.13 -2.00 11.23
CA CYS A 56 -2.84 -2.67 10.98
C CYS A 56 -2.43 -3.59 12.13
N GLY A 57 -2.73 -3.20 13.37
CA GLY A 57 -2.42 -3.97 14.57
C GLY A 57 -3.23 -5.26 14.63
N ASN A 58 -4.50 -5.24 14.25
CA ASN A 58 -5.33 -6.43 14.16
C ASN A 58 -4.81 -7.41 13.08
N ASP A 59 -4.42 -6.90 11.90
CA ASP A 59 -3.88 -7.74 10.82
C ASP A 59 -2.60 -8.50 11.27
N ILE A 60 -1.67 -7.78 11.93
CA ILE A 60 -0.43 -8.41 12.42
C ILE A 60 -0.70 -9.34 13.62
N THR A 61 -1.44 -8.88 14.63
CA THR A 61 -1.62 -9.65 15.87
C THR A 61 -2.51 -10.87 15.71
N SER A 62 -3.50 -10.82 14.81
CA SER A 62 -4.33 -12.00 14.49
C SER A 62 -3.49 -13.16 13.95
N SER A 63 -2.45 -12.86 13.16
CA SER A 63 -1.55 -13.89 12.61
C SER A 63 -0.72 -14.62 13.68
N CYS A 64 -0.34 -13.94 14.76
CA CYS A 64 0.45 -14.54 15.84
C CYS A 64 -0.25 -15.72 16.51
N LEU A 65 -1.59 -15.71 16.59
CA LEU A 65 -2.36 -16.76 17.25
C LEU A 65 -2.24 -18.10 16.50
N TYR A 66 -2.48 -18.10 15.19
CA TYR A 66 -2.38 -19.33 14.40
C TYR A 66 -0.95 -19.68 14.01
N VAL A 67 -0.08 -18.69 13.71
CA VAL A 67 1.32 -18.95 13.33
C VAL A 67 2.07 -19.65 14.46
N SER A 68 1.80 -19.31 15.72
CA SER A 68 2.44 -19.97 16.87
C SER A 68 2.06 -21.45 16.94
N ALA A 69 0.78 -21.78 16.75
CA ALA A 69 0.32 -23.17 16.74
C ALA A 69 0.94 -23.96 15.56
N LEU A 70 0.93 -23.38 14.36
CA LEU A 70 1.53 -24.00 13.17
C LEU A 70 3.05 -24.19 13.32
N ALA A 71 3.76 -23.23 13.90
CA ALA A 71 5.19 -23.32 14.16
C ALA A 71 5.52 -24.42 15.16
N ILE A 72 4.73 -24.56 16.24
CA ILE A 72 4.89 -25.65 17.22
C ILE A 72 4.63 -27.00 16.56
N MET A 73 3.59 -27.11 15.73
CA MET A 73 3.28 -28.35 15.03
C MET A 73 4.40 -28.78 14.07
N ALA A 74 5.05 -27.83 13.39
CA ALA A 74 6.09 -28.13 12.41
C ALA A 74 7.49 -28.30 13.02
N ALA A 75 7.87 -27.45 13.98
CA ALA A 75 9.23 -27.36 14.52
C ALA A 75 9.36 -27.86 15.97
N GLY A 76 8.25 -28.18 16.63
CA GLY A 76 8.23 -28.67 18.02
C GLY A 76 8.96 -27.71 18.96
N ALA A 77 9.94 -28.23 19.69
CA ALA A 77 10.75 -27.46 20.65
C ALA A 77 11.55 -26.31 20.01
N TYR A 78 11.79 -26.34 18.69
CA TYR A 78 12.51 -25.28 17.97
C TYR A 78 11.60 -24.14 17.49
N ALA A 79 10.28 -24.22 17.70
CA ALA A 79 9.34 -23.16 17.32
C ALA A 79 9.72 -21.76 17.85
N PRO A 80 10.20 -21.58 19.11
CA PRO A 80 10.64 -20.26 19.58
C PRO A 80 11.77 -19.65 18.75
N VAL A 81 12.70 -20.47 18.27
CA VAL A 81 13.81 -20.01 17.42
C VAL A 81 13.30 -19.54 16.06
N ALA A 82 12.34 -20.27 15.47
CA ALA A 82 11.70 -19.88 14.23
C ALA A 82 10.92 -18.56 14.38
N LEU A 83 10.13 -18.43 15.46
CA LEU A 83 9.35 -17.22 15.75
C LEU A 83 10.25 -16.01 16.03
N LEU A 84 11.35 -16.20 16.77
CA LEU A 84 12.36 -15.15 16.99
C LEU A 84 13.00 -14.68 15.68
N THR A 85 13.25 -15.60 14.76
CA THR A 85 13.79 -15.26 13.43
C THR A 85 12.80 -14.39 12.65
N VAL A 86 11.51 -14.76 12.64
CA VAL A 86 10.45 -13.96 12.01
C VAL A 86 10.35 -12.58 12.66
N ALA A 87 10.35 -12.51 13.99
CA ALA A 87 10.33 -11.25 14.73
C ALA A 87 11.53 -10.35 14.39
N ALA A 88 12.73 -10.93 14.28
CA ALA A 88 13.93 -10.21 13.89
C ALA A 88 13.82 -9.62 12.47
N VAL A 89 13.32 -10.41 11.51
CA VAL A 89 13.07 -9.92 10.14
C VAL A 89 12.08 -8.76 10.15
N LEU A 90 10.92 -8.92 10.80
CA LEU A 90 9.92 -7.85 10.91
C LEU A 90 10.48 -6.58 11.58
N PHE A 91 11.34 -6.74 12.59
CA PHE A 91 11.99 -5.62 13.25
C PHE A 91 12.92 -4.83 12.31
N LEU A 92 13.67 -5.51 11.42
CA LEU A 92 14.51 -4.84 10.43
C LEU A 92 13.67 -4.05 9.41
N PHE A 93 12.50 -4.57 9.02
CA PHE A 93 11.59 -3.90 8.09
C PHE A 93 10.97 -2.61 8.63
N ARG A 94 10.91 -2.42 9.96
CA ARG A 94 10.35 -1.21 10.60
C ARG A 94 10.93 0.09 10.02
N LYS A 95 12.24 0.15 9.83
CA LYS A 95 12.92 1.37 9.33
C LYS A 95 12.59 1.62 7.87
N ILE A 96 12.55 0.56 7.07
CA ILE A 96 12.17 0.61 5.66
C ILE A 96 10.73 1.15 5.51
N TYR A 97 9.78 0.65 6.29
CA TYR A 97 8.39 1.14 6.24
C TYR A 97 8.27 2.63 6.60
N ALA A 98 9.04 3.11 7.58
CA ALA A 98 9.04 4.52 7.97
C ALA A 98 9.64 5.43 6.87
N GLU A 99 10.72 5.01 6.25
CA GLU A 99 11.36 5.75 5.15
C GLU A 99 10.47 5.79 3.91
N VAL A 100 9.91 4.65 3.51
CA VAL A 100 9.03 4.55 2.35
C VAL A 100 7.73 5.36 2.56
N GLY A 101 7.11 5.22 3.73
CA GLY A 101 5.86 5.93 4.05
C GLY A 101 6.02 7.45 4.16
N SER A 102 7.21 7.93 4.55
CA SER A 102 7.50 9.37 4.59
C SER A 102 7.93 9.93 3.24
N ALA A 103 8.59 9.14 2.39
CA ALA A 103 9.06 9.59 1.08
C ALA A 103 7.97 9.67 0.01
N LEU A 104 6.96 8.79 0.06
CA LEU A 104 5.88 8.71 -0.94
C LEU A 104 4.50 8.68 -0.26
N PRO A 105 3.98 9.81 0.24
CA PRO A 105 2.64 9.92 0.81
C PRO A 105 1.57 9.95 -0.30
N LEU A 106 1.57 8.89 -1.14
CA LEU A 106 0.66 8.75 -2.26
C LEU A 106 -0.53 7.87 -1.87
N ASN A 107 -1.74 8.34 -2.20
CA ASN A 107 -2.96 7.53 -2.10
C ASN A 107 -2.85 6.34 -3.06
N GLY A 108 -2.71 5.14 -2.52
CA GLY A 108 -2.56 3.90 -3.30
C GLY A 108 -1.48 2.92 -2.81
N GLY A 109 -0.93 3.15 -1.60
CA GLY A 109 -0.17 2.15 -0.84
C GLY A 109 1.04 1.56 -1.57
N THR A 110 1.34 0.29 -1.27
CA THR A 110 2.52 -0.41 -1.80
C THR A 110 2.56 -0.48 -3.32
N TYR A 111 1.41 -0.58 -4.00
CA TYR A 111 1.37 -0.58 -5.47
C TYR A 111 1.88 0.74 -6.04
N THR A 112 1.42 1.87 -5.50
CA THR A 112 1.80 3.19 -6.00
C THR A 112 3.26 3.48 -5.70
N VAL A 113 3.76 3.05 -4.54
CA VAL A 113 5.20 3.08 -4.23
C VAL A 113 6.00 2.32 -5.27
N LEU A 114 5.61 1.08 -5.60
CA LEU A 114 6.30 0.26 -6.59
C LEU A 114 6.18 0.84 -8.00
N LEU A 115 5.03 1.38 -8.38
CA LEU A 115 4.84 2.00 -9.69
C LEU A 115 5.77 3.21 -9.91
N ASN A 116 6.10 3.94 -8.83
CA ASN A 116 6.98 5.10 -8.88
C ASN A 116 8.46 4.77 -8.66
N SER A 117 8.79 3.59 -8.12
CA SER A 117 10.17 3.19 -7.82
C SER A 117 10.72 2.09 -8.75
N THR A 118 9.85 1.39 -9.49
CA THR A 118 10.23 0.30 -10.39
C THR A 118 9.46 0.32 -11.71
N ASN A 119 9.58 -0.73 -12.52
CA ASN A 119 8.87 -0.87 -13.79
C ASN A 119 7.41 -1.33 -13.60
N LYS A 120 6.53 -0.92 -14.52
CA LYS A 120 5.08 -1.20 -14.46
C LYS A 120 4.73 -2.68 -14.36
N ARG A 121 5.52 -3.56 -15.00
CA ARG A 121 5.29 -5.02 -14.98
C ARG A 121 5.57 -5.59 -13.59
N LEU A 122 6.70 -5.21 -12.98
CA LEU A 122 7.08 -5.65 -11.65
C LEU A 122 6.11 -5.12 -10.59
N ALA A 123 5.70 -3.85 -10.70
CA ALA A 123 4.69 -3.27 -9.82
C ALA A 123 3.34 -4.02 -9.90
N ALA A 124 2.90 -4.40 -11.11
CA ALA A 124 1.68 -5.17 -11.30
C ALA A 124 1.80 -6.61 -10.74
N VAL A 125 2.91 -7.30 -11.00
CA VAL A 125 3.15 -8.65 -10.46
C VAL A 125 3.18 -8.60 -8.93
N ALA A 126 3.88 -7.63 -8.34
CA ALA A 126 3.92 -7.45 -6.89
C ALA A 126 2.53 -7.17 -6.32
N ALA A 127 1.72 -6.31 -6.95
CA ALA A 127 0.35 -6.07 -6.52
C ALA A 127 -0.53 -7.32 -6.59
N CYS A 128 -0.40 -8.13 -7.64
CA CYS A 128 -1.10 -9.42 -7.74
C CYS A 128 -0.68 -10.38 -6.63
N LEU A 129 0.62 -10.48 -6.32
CA LEU A 129 1.14 -11.30 -5.23
C LEU A 129 0.63 -10.81 -3.86
N THR A 130 0.55 -9.49 -3.65
CA THR A 130 -0.02 -8.90 -2.43
C THR A 130 -1.50 -9.23 -2.30
N LEU A 131 -2.29 -9.10 -3.37
CA LEU A 131 -3.72 -9.47 -3.34
C LEU A 131 -3.91 -10.96 -3.07
N LEU A 132 -3.12 -11.82 -3.72
CA LEU A 132 -3.16 -13.26 -3.48
C LEU A 132 -2.82 -13.58 -2.01
N SER A 133 -1.79 -12.91 -1.46
CA SER A 133 -1.42 -13.03 -0.06
C SER A 133 -2.56 -12.63 0.87
N TYR A 134 -3.21 -11.49 0.63
CA TYR A 134 -4.35 -11.05 1.44
C TYR A 134 -5.54 -12.00 1.38
N VAL A 135 -5.87 -12.55 0.21
CA VAL A 135 -6.94 -13.55 0.09
C VAL A 135 -6.58 -14.82 0.85
N ALA A 136 -5.33 -15.28 0.75
CA ALA A 136 -4.87 -16.45 1.52
C ALA A 136 -4.93 -16.19 3.03
N THR A 137 -4.48 -15.02 3.50
CA THR A 137 -4.56 -14.62 4.91
C THR A 137 -6.00 -14.56 5.40
N ALA A 138 -6.93 -14.00 4.62
CA ALA A 138 -8.35 -13.96 4.98
C ALA A 138 -8.94 -15.37 5.16
N VAL A 139 -8.60 -16.30 4.25
CA VAL A 139 -9.07 -17.69 4.31
C VAL A 139 -8.49 -18.43 5.52
N ILE A 140 -7.18 -18.29 5.78
CA ILE A 140 -6.54 -18.91 6.94
C ILE A 140 -7.13 -18.34 8.23
N SER A 141 -7.23 -17.01 8.36
CA SER A 141 -7.79 -16.34 9.54
C SER A 141 -9.23 -16.78 9.82
N ALA A 142 -10.08 -16.84 8.79
CA ALA A 142 -11.45 -17.34 8.93
C ALA A 142 -11.52 -18.84 9.27
N GLY A 143 -10.62 -19.65 8.73
CA GLY A 143 -10.50 -21.08 9.06
C GLY A 143 -10.17 -21.29 10.54
N GLU A 144 -9.13 -20.63 11.00
CA GLU A 144 -8.64 -20.71 12.38
C GLU A 144 -9.67 -20.16 13.38
N ALA A 145 -10.36 -19.07 13.04
CA ALA A 145 -11.47 -18.55 13.85
C ALA A 145 -12.59 -19.60 14.03
N MET A 146 -12.93 -20.36 12.98
CA MET A 146 -13.94 -21.41 13.08
C MET A 146 -13.43 -22.65 13.80
N HIS A 147 -12.14 -22.97 13.71
CA HIS A 147 -11.51 -23.99 14.56
C HIS A 147 -11.60 -23.61 16.04
N TYR A 148 -11.32 -22.35 16.40
CA TYR A 148 -11.51 -21.86 17.77
C TYR A 148 -12.98 -21.89 18.20
N ALA A 149 -13.91 -21.51 17.32
CA ALA A 149 -15.35 -21.58 17.61
C ALA A 149 -15.84 -23.03 17.79
N HIS A 150 -15.28 -23.98 17.05
CA HIS A 150 -15.61 -25.40 17.17
C HIS A 150 -15.22 -25.99 18.54
N LEU A 151 -14.17 -25.46 19.19
CA LEU A 151 -13.83 -25.82 20.57
C LEU A 151 -14.92 -25.40 21.58
N LEU A 152 -15.69 -24.36 21.28
CA LEU A 152 -16.83 -23.93 22.08
C LEU A 152 -18.10 -24.70 21.73
N PHE A 153 -18.31 -24.95 20.43
CA PHE A 153 -19.48 -25.66 19.91
C PHE A 153 -19.05 -26.80 18.98
N HIS A 154 -18.87 -28.00 19.55
CA HIS A 154 -18.40 -29.19 18.83
C HIS A 154 -19.31 -29.66 17.68
N GLY A 155 -20.56 -29.19 17.59
CA GLY A 155 -21.46 -29.49 16.48
C GLY A 155 -21.25 -28.61 15.24
N LEU A 156 -20.36 -27.60 15.31
CA LEU A 156 -20.20 -26.61 14.24
C LEU A 156 -19.40 -27.20 13.06
N PRO A 157 -19.95 -27.27 11.84
CA PRO A 157 -19.20 -27.72 10.67
C PRO A 157 -18.20 -26.64 10.22
N ILE A 158 -16.92 -26.87 10.51
CA ILE A 158 -15.84 -25.87 10.33
C ILE A 158 -15.83 -25.31 8.91
N MET A 159 -15.77 -26.17 7.88
CA MET A 159 -15.71 -25.72 6.48
C MET A 159 -16.90 -24.86 6.06
N ALA A 160 -18.12 -25.29 6.43
CA ALA A 160 -19.33 -24.54 6.09
C ALA A 160 -19.39 -23.20 6.85
N ALA A 161 -18.97 -23.19 8.11
CA ALA A 161 -18.91 -21.99 8.92
C ALA A 161 -17.86 -20.99 8.41
N THR A 162 -16.71 -21.45 7.93
CA THR A 162 -15.66 -20.60 7.34
C THR A 162 -16.15 -19.95 6.05
N VAL A 163 -16.78 -20.73 5.16
CA VAL A 163 -17.38 -20.18 3.93
C VAL A 163 -18.49 -19.19 4.24
N ALA A 164 -19.34 -19.49 5.23
CA ALA A 164 -20.40 -18.58 5.67
C ALA A 164 -19.84 -17.27 6.25
N LEU A 165 -18.78 -17.33 7.06
CA LEU A 165 -18.13 -16.15 7.64
C LEU A 165 -17.51 -15.26 6.56
N LEU A 166 -16.75 -15.84 5.63
CA LEU A 166 -16.17 -15.11 4.50
C LEU A 166 -17.27 -14.50 3.61
N GLY A 167 -18.33 -15.26 3.32
CA GLY A 167 -19.48 -14.80 2.55
C GLY A 167 -20.21 -13.65 3.24
N PHE A 168 -20.36 -13.72 4.56
CA PHE A 168 -20.96 -12.66 5.37
C PHE A 168 -20.15 -11.36 5.28
N PHE A 169 -18.84 -11.39 5.53
CA PHE A 169 -18.00 -10.20 5.40
C PHE A 169 -17.90 -9.68 3.96
N ALA A 170 -17.88 -10.56 2.96
CA ALA A 170 -17.94 -10.15 1.57
C ALA A 170 -19.26 -9.43 1.26
N PHE A 171 -20.39 -9.93 1.77
CA PHE A 171 -21.69 -9.28 1.63
C PHE A 171 -21.73 -7.91 2.32
N LEU A 172 -21.23 -7.80 3.55
CA LEU A 172 -21.13 -6.52 4.27
C LEU A 172 -20.32 -5.47 3.50
N ASN A 173 -19.19 -5.89 2.92
CA ASN A 173 -18.38 -5.01 2.06
C ASN A 173 -19.12 -4.58 0.79
N LEU A 174 -19.92 -5.47 0.17
CA LEU A 174 -20.69 -5.16 -1.02
C LEU A 174 -21.83 -4.16 -0.78
N ILE A 175 -22.48 -4.21 0.40
CA ILE A 175 -23.51 -3.23 0.78
C ILE A 175 -22.92 -1.88 1.23
N GLY A 176 -21.59 -1.75 1.23
CA GLY A 176 -20.89 -0.50 1.52
C GLY A 176 -20.79 -0.17 3.00
N ILE A 177 -20.96 -1.15 3.89
CA ILE A 177 -20.61 -0.97 5.30
C ILE A 177 -19.09 -1.03 5.38
N GLN A 178 -18.46 0.14 5.47
CA GLN A 178 -17.04 0.31 5.74
C GLN A 178 -16.90 0.92 7.14
N GLU A 179 -15.82 0.58 7.84
CA GLU A 179 -15.42 1.25 9.10
C GLU A 179 -15.07 2.73 8.89
#